data_AF-A0AAD9RY65-F1
#
_entry.id   AF-A0AAD9RY65-F1
#
_cell.length_a   1.000
_cell.length_b   1.000
_cell.length_c   1.000
_cell.angle_alpha   90.00
_cell.angle_beta   90.00
_cell.angle_gamma   90.00
#
_symmetry.space_group_name_H-M   'P 1'
#
loop_
_entity.id
_entity.type
_entity.pdbx_description
1 polymer ?
#
loop_
_entity_poly.entity_id
_entity_poly.type
_entity_poly.pdbx_seq_one_letter_code
_entity_poly.pdbx_strand_id
1 'polypeptide(L)'
;MEHLPKDDTMRGVTAVGVVRSGRGTLLRTLVLVFLATFLWLQLHVISLTGRDTSGQSSANETLFALVPQELHRFLKERRNASSASVNGTSGTLTDLEIGEIRRNIDRINSEQKVYNEEAFGPLAADAPIIVVQVHERLTYLRHLIVSLAQAKGIEQALLVFSHDVWNPDINYLVQSVDFCRVMQIFYPHSIQTHPQTFPGEDPNDCPRNIHKEQALYLKCINAKHPDLYGHYREAKFTQTKHHWWWKANRVFDQLAITKNHTGMVLFLEEDHYVAEDFLHVLRLMERTCKHSCERCNVLSLGTYLKTYNYFADFSRKAEVIPWISSKHNMGMAFNRVTWNKLRKCAAQFCSYDDYNWDWSLQHIAQTCLPPSRGAGAAPRVDSGLITMMMRAPRVFHIGECGVHHKKNNCESTAVIAKVQNVLRAAKDHLFPLQLTLTVAGMAKKTKLRKGNGGWGDVRDHQLCWNITMYPDLVLP
;
A
#
# COMPACT_ATOMS: atom_id res chain seq x y z
N MET A 1 -22.41 -24.51 85.35
CA MET A 1 -21.64 -23.25 85.54
C MET A 1 -21.62 -22.53 84.20
N GLU A 2 -22.48 -21.56 83.93
CA GLU A 2 -23.58 -21.02 84.75
C GLU A 2 -24.87 -21.04 83.90
N HIS A 3 -25.99 -21.36 84.54
CA HIS A 3 -27.34 -21.54 83.97
C HIS A 3 -28.15 -20.26 84.24
N LEU A 4 -29.30 -19.90 83.64
CA LEU A 4 -30.26 -20.47 82.67
C LEU A 4 -31.07 -19.23 82.13
N PRO A 5 -31.89 -19.34 81.07
CA PRO A 5 -32.76 -18.25 80.62
C PRO A 5 -34.21 -18.37 81.13
N LYS A 6 -34.95 -17.25 81.20
CA LYS A 6 -36.25 -17.02 80.49
C LYS A 6 -37.06 -15.82 81.03
N ASP A 7 -37.75 -15.17 80.08
CA ASP A 7 -39.06 -14.45 80.15
C ASP A 7 -39.23 -13.36 81.26
N ASP A 8 -40.02 -12.28 81.14
CA ASP A 8 -41.19 -11.98 80.29
C ASP A 8 -41.36 -10.44 80.04
N THR A 9 -42.44 -10.06 79.37
CA THR A 9 -43.00 -8.75 78.96
C THR A 9 -43.22 -7.71 80.11
N MET A 10 -43.58 -6.42 79.94
CA MET A 10 -44.42 -5.74 78.91
C MET A 10 -44.32 -4.17 78.93
N ARG A 11 -44.53 -3.51 77.76
CA ARG A 11 -44.98 -2.10 77.49
C ARG A 11 -44.42 -0.92 78.34
N GLY A 12 -43.65 0.02 77.77
CA GLY A 12 -44.15 1.22 77.04
C GLY A 12 -43.34 2.49 77.47
N VAL A 13 -43.52 3.73 77.02
CA VAL A 13 -44.41 4.43 76.03
C VAL A 13 -43.60 5.61 75.38
N THR A 14 -44.09 6.25 74.31
CA THR A 14 -43.41 7.27 73.46
C THR A 14 -43.50 8.75 73.89
N ALA A 15 -42.50 9.56 73.47
CA ALA A 15 -42.65 11.00 73.19
C ALA A 15 -41.74 11.43 72.00
N VAL A 16 -42.09 12.53 71.31
CA VAL A 16 -41.62 12.89 69.96
C VAL A 16 -40.48 13.94 69.95
N GLY A 17 -39.52 13.82 69.02
CA GLY A 17 -38.48 14.84 68.76
C GLY A 17 -37.86 14.73 67.36
N VAL A 18 -38.26 15.62 66.44
CA VAL A 18 -37.99 15.56 64.99
C VAL A 18 -36.49 15.65 64.63
N VAL A 19 -35.98 14.71 63.82
CA VAL A 19 -34.70 14.81 63.11
C VAL A 19 -34.95 15.03 61.61
N ARG A 20 -34.39 16.09 61.00
CA ARG A 20 -34.64 16.42 59.59
C ARG A 20 -33.37 16.51 58.72
N SER A 21 -33.07 15.39 58.07
CA SER A 21 -32.55 15.29 56.69
C SER A 21 -31.33 16.13 56.25
N GLY A 22 -30.12 15.62 56.50
CA GLY A 22 -28.88 16.05 55.81
C GLY A 22 -28.48 15.22 54.57
N ARG A 23 -29.07 14.03 54.36
CA ARG A 23 -28.67 13.10 53.28
C ARG A 23 -29.14 13.51 51.88
N GLY A 24 -30.32 14.12 51.76
CA GLY A 24 -30.89 14.52 50.47
C GLY A 24 -30.16 15.70 49.81
N THR A 25 -29.63 16.63 50.61
CA THR A 25 -28.82 17.75 50.13
C THR A 25 -27.47 17.29 49.62
N LEU A 26 -26.74 16.46 50.38
CA LEU A 26 -25.42 15.96 49.98
C LEU A 26 -25.48 15.19 48.63
N LEU A 27 -26.49 14.35 48.44
CA LEU A 27 -26.69 13.60 47.20
C LEU A 27 -27.02 14.54 46.02
N ARG A 28 -27.86 15.57 46.23
CA ARG A 28 -28.14 16.59 45.21
C ARG A 28 -26.90 17.40 44.84
N THR A 29 -26.06 17.77 45.81
CA THR A 29 -24.80 18.47 45.56
C THR A 29 -23.83 17.59 44.77
N LEU A 30 -23.69 16.31 45.11
CA LEU A 30 -22.86 15.36 44.35
C LEU A 30 -23.36 15.15 42.92
N VAL A 31 -24.68 15.03 42.72
CA VAL A 31 -25.27 14.95 41.36
C VAL A 31 -25.04 16.24 40.58
N LEU A 32 -25.17 17.42 41.20
CA LEU A 32 -24.88 18.71 40.54
C LEU A 32 -23.40 18.85 40.19
N VAL A 33 -22.47 18.44 41.05
CA VAL A 33 -21.03 18.44 40.76
C VAL A 33 -20.69 17.43 39.65
N PHE A 34 -21.30 16.25 39.65
CA PHE A 34 -21.15 15.27 38.57
C PHE A 34 -21.69 15.80 37.25
N LEU A 35 -22.89 16.40 37.24
CA LEU A 35 -23.46 17.01 36.03
C LEU A 35 -22.63 18.20 35.53
N ALA A 36 -22.13 19.06 36.42
CA ALA A 36 -21.28 20.19 36.07
C ALA A 36 -19.91 19.75 35.51
N THR A 37 -19.28 18.75 36.14
CA THR A 37 -18.02 18.18 35.62
C THR A 37 -18.22 17.39 34.34
N PHE A 38 -19.35 16.68 34.18
CA PHE A 38 -19.70 16.02 32.92
C PHE A 38 -20.00 17.02 31.81
N LEU A 39 -20.77 18.09 32.07
CA LEU A 39 -21.00 19.19 31.12
C LEU A 39 -19.70 19.92 30.78
N TRP A 40 -18.82 20.14 31.75
CA TRP A 40 -17.50 20.72 31.50
C TRP A 40 -16.63 19.79 30.65
N LEU A 41 -16.62 18.47 30.92
CA LEU A 41 -15.93 17.49 30.07
C LEU A 41 -16.53 17.44 28.66
N GLN A 42 -17.86 17.46 28.53
CA GLN A 42 -18.53 17.50 27.22
C GLN A 42 -18.19 18.79 26.48
N LEU A 43 -18.18 19.94 27.14
CA LEU A 43 -17.76 21.22 26.55
C LEU A 43 -16.26 21.26 26.22
N HIS A 44 -15.40 20.57 26.98
CA HIS A 44 -13.97 20.45 26.66
C HIS A 44 -13.73 19.47 25.50
N VAL A 45 -14.47 18.36 25.45
CA VAL A 45 -14.47 17.44 24.30
C VAL A 45 -15.01 18.15 23.06
N ILE A 46 -16.12 18.89 23.17
CA ILE A 46 -16.66 19.73 22.10
C ILE A 46 -15.70 20.89 21.76
N SER A 47 -14.87 21.38 22.68
CA SER A 47 -13.80 22.34 22.36
C SER A 47 -12.57 21.69 21.70
N LEU A 48 -12.39 20.37 21.84
CA LEU A 48 -11.31 19.57 21.23
C LEU A 48 -11.75 18.96 19.88
N THR A 49 -13.04 18.74 19.66
CA THR A 49 -13.63 18.19 18.42
C THR A 49 -14.39 19.24 17.59
N GLY A 50 -14.85 20.32 18.21
CA GLY A 50 -15.67 21.39 17.62
C GLY A 50 -14.85 22.63 17.31
N ARG A 51 -13.66 22.44 16.72
CA ARG A 51 -12.99 23.48 15.93
C ARG A 51 -13.14 23.22 14.43
N ASP A 52 -14.29 22.68 14.05
CA ASP A 52 -14.85 22.83 12.70
C ASP A 52 -15.21 24.31 12.50
N THR A 53 -14.20 25.10 12.14
CA THR A 53 -14.40 26.49 11.75
C THR A 53 -15.21 26.52 10.46
N SER A 54 -16.46 26.97 10.57
CA SER A 54 -17.34 27.31 9.46
C SER A 54 -16.77 28.49 8.66
N GLY A 55 -15.80 28.20 7.81
CA GLY A 55 -15.26 29.07 6.78
C GLY A 55 -14.92 28.21 5.58
N GLN A 56 -15.78 28.21 4.57
CA GLN A 56 -15.56 27.50 3.31
C GLN A 56 -14.50 28.24 2.47
N SER A 57 -13.24 28.23 2.91
CA SER A 57 -12.15 27.98 1.97
C SER A 57 -12.36 26.56 1.44
N SER A 58 -12.28 26.38 0.13
CA SER A 58 -12.39 25.06 -0.47
C SER A 58 -11.33 24.11 0.14
N ALA A 59 -11.66 22.82 0.33
CA ALA A 59 -10.69 21.85 0.82
C ALA A 59 -9.40 21.86 -0.02
N ASN A 60 -9.54 22.15 -1.32
CA ASN A 60 -8.46 22.34 -2.28
C ASN A 60 -7.53 23.51 -1.90
N GLU A 61 -8.03 24.70 -1.56
CA GLU A 61 -7.19 25.82 -1.11
C GLU A 61 -6.34 25.46 0.11
N THR A 62 -6.92 24.74 1.09
CA THR A 62 -6.16 24.27 2.26
C THR A 62 -5.12 23.23 1.90
N LEU A 63 -5.35 22.40 0.88
CA LEU A 63 -4.43 21.38 0.38
C LEU A 63 -3.24 22.00 -0.38
N PHE A 64 -3.49 23.00 -1.24
CA PHE A 64 -2.45 23.76 -1.93
C PHE A 64 -1.56 24.54 -0.95
N ALA A 65 -2.12 25.10 0.13
CA ALA A 65 -1.37 25.84 1.15
C ALA A 65 -0.31 24.99 1.89
N LEU A 66 -0.43 23.65 1.86
CA LEU A 66 0.52 22.72 2.49
C LEU A 66 1.58 22.19 1.54
N VAL A 67 1.58 22.62 0.29
CA VAL A 67 2.51 22.19 -0.77
C VAL A 67 3.31 23.41 -1.25
N PRO A 68 4.64 23.30 -1.42
CA PRO A 68 5.45 24.37 -2.00
C PRO A 68 4.91 24.85 -3.36
N GLN A 69 4.90 26.16 -3.58
CA GLN A 69 4.27 26.80 -4.75
C GLN A 69 4.79 26.26 -6.09
N GLU A 70 6.09 25.96 -6.19
CA GLU A 70 6.73 25.38 -7.39
C GLU A 70 6.19 24.00 -7.77
N LEU A 71 5.62 23.26 -6.81
CA LEU A 71 5.04 21.94 -7.01
C LEU A 71 3.54 22.00 -7.34
N HIS A 72 2.90 23.18 -7.26
CA HIS A 72 1.49 23.34 -7.61
C HIS A 72 1.21 23.01 -9.09
N ARG A 73 2.22 23.09 -9.97
CA ARG A 73 2.10 22.66 -11.38
C ARG A 73 1.71 21.18 -11.52
N PHE A 74 2.18 20.32 -10.61
CA PHE A 74 1.82 18.89 -10.60
C PHE A 74 0.39 18.65 -10.07
N LEU A 75 -0.20 19.60 -9.35
CA LEU A 75 -1.55 19.50 -8.79
C LEU A 75 -2.63 20.18 -9.66
N LYS A 76 -2.24 21.06 -10.58
CA LYS A 76 -3.17 21.77 -11.46
C LYS A 76 -3.68 20.84 -12.57
N GLU A 77 -4.99 20.85 -12.76
CA GLU A 77 -5.64 20.33 -13.97
C GLU A 77 -5.30 21.16 -15.20
N ARG A 78 -5.32 20.52 -16.37
CA ARG A 78 -5.00 21.17 -17.64
C ARG A 78 -6.19 22.03 -18.09
N ARG A 79 -6.04 23.36 -18.04
CA ARG A 79 -7.08 24.32 -18.47
C ARG A 79 -7.62 24.14 -19.89
N ASN A 80 -6.91 23.39 -20.76
CA ASN A 80 -7.30 23.10 -22.14
C ASN A 80 -7.85 21.67 -22.33
N ALA A 81 -8.11 20.91 -21.27
CA ALA A 81 -8.82 19.63 -21.40
C ALA A 81 -10.28 19.84 -21.86
N SER A 82 -10.90 20.95 -21.46
CA SER A 82 -12.28 21.35 -21.77
C SER A 82 -12.61 21.59 -23.24
N SER A 83 -11.66 21.46 -24.18
CA SER A 83 -11.91 21.45 -25.63
C SER A 83 -11.42 20.19 -26.36
N ALA A 84 -10.93 19.17 -25.64
CA ALA A 84 -10.49 17.89 -26.21
C ALA A 84 -10.95 16.65 -25.42
N SER A 85 -11.42 16.80 -24.17
CA SER A 85 -11.89 15.69 -23.33
C SER A 85 -13.41 15.73 -23.04
N VAL A 86 -14.18 16.57 -23.74
CA VAL A 86 -15.66 16.53 -23.74
C VAL A 86 -16.17 15.52 -24.78
N ASN A 87 -15.57 14.33 -24.75
CA ASN A 87 -16.16 13.09 -25.27
C ASN A 87 -15.93 12.00 -24.22
N GLY A 88 -16.54 12.21 -23.05
CA GLY A 88 -16.66 11.23 -21.97
C GLY A 88 -17.61 10.07 -22.31
N THR A 89 -17.60 9.58 -23.54
CA THR A 89 -17.94 8.18 -23.81
C THR A 89 -16.71 7.38 -23.38
N SER A 90 -16.75 6.46 -22.42
CA SER A 90 -17.57 5.23 -22.42
C SER A 90 -17.61 4.52 -23.79
N GLY A 91 -16.71 4.88 -24.70
CA GLY A 91 -16.48 4.21 -25.97
C GLY A 91 -15.38 3.18 -25.79
N THR A 92 -15.65 1.96 -26.23
CA THR A 92 -14.60 0.96 -26.47
C THR A 92 -13.61 1.52 -27.48
N LEU A 93 -12.31 1.46 -27.18
CA LEU A 93 -11.25 1.81 -28.12
C LEU A 93 -11.40 1.00 -29.42
N THR A 94 -11.15 1.63 -30.55
CA THR A 94 -11.11 0.95 -31.85
C THR A 94 -9.84 0.10 -31.99
N ASP A 95 -9.88 -0.91 -32.86
CA ASP A 95 -8.70 -1.76 -33.14
C ASP A 95 -7.50 -0.96 -33.66
N LEU A 96 -7.75 0.18 -34.33
CA LEU A 96 -6.70 1.09 -34.79
C LEU A 96 -6.01 1.81 -33.63
N GLU A 97 -6.78 2.32 -32.66
CA GLU A 97 -6.26 2.95 -31.44
C GLU A 97 -5.54 1.93 -30.55
N ILE A 98 -6.09 0.73 -30.39
CA ILE A 98 -5.45 -0.38 -29.67
C ILE A 98 -4.11 -0.75 -30.34
N GLY A 99 -4.10 -0.85 -31.67
CA GLY A 99 -2.89 -1.09 -32.44
C GLY A 99 -1.85 0.03 -32.31
N GLU A 100 -2.28 1.29 -32.20
CA GLU A 100 -1.39 2.42 -31.93
C GLU A 100 -0.81 2.40 -30.51
N ILE A 101 -1.64 2.10 -29.51
CA ILE A 101 -1.21 1.93 -28.11
C ILE A 101 -0.16 0.81 -28.02
N ARG A 102 -0.44 -0.36 -28.62
CA ARG A 102 0.52 -1.49 -28.69
C ARG A 102 1.87 -1.05 -29.29
N ARG A 103 1.87 -0.43 -30.48
CA ARG A 103 3.10 0.09 -31.12
C ARG A 103 3.86 1.10 -30.25
N ASN A 104 3.15 1.97 -29.53
CA ASN A 104 3.77 2.95 -28.63
C ASN A 104 4.37 2.30 -27.38
N ILE A 105 3.71 1.30 -26.82
CA ILE A 105 4.21 0.47 -25.71
C ILE A 105 5.50 -0.24 -26.13
N ASP A 106 5.49 -0.94 -27.26
CA ASP A 106 6.65 -1.67 -27.78
C ASP A 106 7.84 -0.73 -28.02
N ARG A 107 7.58 0.43 -28.64
CA ARG A 107 8.60 1.45 -28.90
C ARG A 107 9.22 1.98 -27.60
N ILE A 108 8.42 2.43 -26.63
CA ILE A 108 8.96 3.01 -25.39
C ILE A 108 9.68 1.95 -24.54
N ASN A 109 9.12 0.74 -24.44
CA ASN A 109 9.76 -0.37 -23.74
C ASN A 109 11.10 -0.75 -24.38
N SER A 110 11.22 -0.69 -25.71
CA SER A 110 12.46 -0.98 -26.44
C SER A 110 13.49 0.14 -26.32
N GLU A 111 13.06 1.40 -26.43
CA GLU A 111 13.92 2.58 -26.28
C GLU A 111 14.53 2.71 -24.88
N GLN A 112 13.81 2.27 -23.82
CA GLN A 112 14.22 2.38 -22.42
C GLN A 112 14.72 3.78 -22.04
N LYS A 113 14.07 4.83 -22.56
CA LYS A 113 14.53 6.21 -22.39
C LYS A 113 14.53 6.63 -20.92
N VAL A 114 15.70 7.10 -20.47
CA VAL A 114 15.88 7.79 -19.18
C VAL A 114 15.73 9.29 -19.41
N TYR A 115 14.72 9.89 -18.81
CA TYR A 115 14.51 11.33 -18.79
C TYR A 115 15.41 11.97 -17.71
N ASN A 116 15.86 13.18 -17.97
CA ASN A 116 16.69 14.03 -17.10
C ASN A 116 18.10 13.48 -16.79
N GLU A 117 18.59 12.47 -17.52
CA GLU A 117 19.95 11.94 -17.31
C GLU A 117 21.04 13.00 -17.52
N GLU A 118 20.88 13.91 -18.48
CA GLU A 118 21.78 15.04 -18.70
C GLU A 118 21.86 16.01 -17.50
N ALA A 119 20.76 16.19 -16.77
CA ALA A 119 20.68 17.12 -15.63
C ALA A 119 21.24 16.53 -14.33
N PHE A 120 21.13 15.21 -14.15
CA PHE A 120 21.54 14.53 -12.90
C PHE A 120 22.79 13.65 -13.05
N GLY A 121 23.25 13.37 -14.27
CA GLY A 121 24.33 12.44 -14.60
C GLY A 121 23.87 10.97 -14.66
N PRO A 122 24.79 10.02 -14.90
CA PRO A 122 24.48 8.59 -14.92
C PRO A 122 23.99 8.09 -13.54
N LEU A 123 23.29 6.96 -13.51
CA LEU A 123 22.83 6.34 -12.26
C LEU A 123 23.98 5.61 -11.53
N ALA A 124 24.13 5.85 -10.23
CA ALA A 124 25.12 5.15 -9.41
C ALA A 124 24.69 3.68 -9.15
N ALA A 125 25.67 2.78 -9.03
CA ALA A 125 25.42 1.33 -8.95
C ALA A 125 24.70 0.86 -7.66
N ASP A 126 24.65 1.70 -6.64
CA ASP A 126 23.98 1.49 -5.34
C ASP A 126 22.85 2.50 -5.07
N ALA A 127 22.49 3.32 -6.06
CA ALA A 127 21.41 4.31 -5.95
C ALA A 127 20.07 3.67 -5.57
N PRO A 128 19.16 4.38 -4.89
CA PRO A 128 17.79 3.88 -4.72
C PRO A 128 17.05 3.90 -6.06
N ILE A 129 16.51 2.75 -6.48
CA ILE A 129 15.51 2.68 -7.56
C ILE A 129 14.13 2.64 -6.91
N ILE A 130 13.19 3.42 -7.43
CA ILE A 130 11.80 3.45 -6.95
C ILE A 130 10.90 3.05 -8.11
N VAL A 131 10.13 1.97 -7.95
CA VAL A 131 9.20 1.45 -8.96
C VAL A 131 7.78 1.73 -8.50
N VAL A 132 7.06 2.60 -9.23
CA VAL A 132 5.66 2.94 -8.97
C VAL A 132 4.77 2.11 -9.89
N GLN A 133 3.86 1.32 -9.33
CA GLN A 133 2.77 0.71 -10.10
C GLN A 133 1.65 1.74 -10.30
N VAL A 134 1.35 2.03 -11.56
CA VAL A 134 0.38 3.05 -12.02
C VAL A 134 -0.73 2.36 -12.80
N HIS A 135 -1.97 2.76 -12.52
CA HIS A 135 -3.16 2.34 -13.25
C HIS A 135 -3.79 3.58 -13.90
N GLU A 136 -4.85 4.15 -13.31
CA GLU A 136 -5.55 5.31 -13.87
C GLU A 136 -5.92 6.40 -12.84
N ARG A 137 -5.48 6.29 -11.56
CA ARG A 137 -5.89 7.24 -10.50
C ARG A 137 -4.98 8.47 -10.46
N LEU A 138 -5.10 9.30 -11.51
CA LEU A 138 -4.29 10.50 -11.75
C LEU A 138 -4.19 11.43 -10.51
N THR A 139 -5.28 11.69 -9.80
CA THR A 139 -5.28 12.56 -8.60
C THR A 139 -4.33 12.06 -7.52
N TYR A 140 -4.30 10.74 -7.25
CA TYR A 140 -3.36 10.17 -6.28
C TYR A 140 -1.92 10.21 -6.79
N LEU A 141 -1.68 9.88 -8.07
CA LEU A 141 -0.36 9.93 -8.68
C LEU A 141 0.28 11.33 -8.59
N ARG A 142 -0.52 12.39 -8.76
CA ARG A 142 -0.09 13.79 -8.56
C ARG A 142 0.41 14.02 -7.13
N HIS A 143 -0.30 13.52 -6.12
CA HIS A 143 0.11 13.64 -4.72
C HIS A 143 1.35 12.79 -4.37
N LEU A 144 1.49 11.59 -4.96
CA LEU A 144 2.72 10.81 -4.86
C LEU A 144 3.91 11.59 -5.42
N ILE A 145 3.81 12.10 -6.65
CA ILE A 145 4.87 12.89 -7.31
C ILE A 145 5.24 14.12 -6.48
N VAL A 146 4.25 14.85 -5.94
CA VAL A 146 4.49 16.00 -5.04
C VAL A 146 5.19 15.59 -3.75
N SER A 147 4.90 14.41 -3.19
CA SER A 147 5.61 13.92 -2.00
C SER A 147 7.04 13.47 -2.31
N LEU A 148 7.28 12.84 -3.47
CA LEU A 148 8.61 12.47 -3.96
C LEU A 148 9.48 13.72 -4.21
N ALA A 149 8.92 14.76 -4.82
CA ALA A 149 9.62 16.02 -5.10
C ALA A 149 10.12 16.76 -3.84
N GLN A 150 9.51 16.50 -2.68
CA GLN A 150 9.90 17.09 -1.39
C GLN A 150 10.92 16.24 -0.63
N ALA A 151 11.17 15.00 -1.05
CA ALA A 151 12.04 14.10 -0.32
C ALA A 151 13.52 14.43 -0.51
N LYS A 152 14.28 14.41 0.58
CA LYS A 152 15.72 14.70 0.55
C LYS A 152 16.49 13.55 -0.08
N GLY A 153 17.34 13.84 -1.06
CA GLY A 153 18.15 12.85 -1.76
C GLY A 153 17.47 12.22 -2.99
N ILE A 154 16.30 12.72 -3.40
CA ILE A 154 15.54 12.19 -4.54
C ILE A 154 16.29 12.36 -5.88
N GLU A 155 17.13 13.38 -6.00
CA GLU A 155 17.96 13.67 -7.17
C GLU A 155 18.98 12.55 -7.50
N GLN A 156 19.26 11.69 -6.52
CA GLN A 156 20.14 10.52 -6.65
C GLN A 156 19.40 9.26 -7.11
N ALA A 157 18.06 9.27 -7.13
CA ALA A 157 17.24 8.11 -7.45
C ALA A 157 16.99 7.96 -8.97
N LEU A 158 16.56 6.75 -9.34
CA LEU A 158 15.80 6.50 -10.56
C LEU A 158 14.34 6.23 -10.19
N LEU A 159 13.41 7.04 -10.70
CA LEU A 159 11.98 6.73 -10.67
C LEU A 159 11.60 5.93 -11.93
N VAL A 160 11.02 4.76 -11.73
CA VAL A 160 10.42 3.94 -12.80
C VAL A 160 8.91 3.91 -12.59
N PHE A 161 8.16 4.56 -13.47
CA PHE A 161 6.71 4.44 -13.49
C PHE A 161 6.32 3.27 -14.41
N SER A 162 5.55 2.34 -13.86
CA SER A 162 5.13 1.11 -14.53
C SER A 162 3.62 1.15 -14.72
N HIS A 163 3.19 1.22 -15.97
CA HIS A 163 1.80 1.49 -16.35
C HIS A 163 1.14 0.24 -16.93
N ASP A 164 -0.10 -0.07 -16.56
CA ASP A 164 -0.94 -1.04 -17.29
C ASP A 164 -2.09 -0.39 -18.09
N VAL A 165 -2.23 0.93 -18.01
CA VAL A 165 -3.12 1.74 -18.85
C VAL A 165 -2.31 2.83 -19.54
N TRP A 166 -2.41 2.88 -20.87
CA TRP A 166 -1.95 4.02 -21.67
C TRP A 166 -2.93 5.17 -21.50
N ASN A 167 -2.51 6.22 -20.80
CA ASN A 167 -3.31 7.42 -20.56
C ASN A 167 -2.45 8.67 -20.85
N PRO A 168 -2.79 9.50 -21.86
CA PRO A 168 -1.97 10.65 -22.25
C PRO A 168 -1.70 11.66 -21.13
N ASP A 169 -2.66 11.92 -20.23
CA ASP A 169 -2.49 12.88 -19.13
C ASP A 169 -1.58 12.33 -18.02
N ILE A 170 -1.65 11.02 -17.74
CA ILE A 170 -0.71 10.32 -16.84
C ILE A 170 0.70 10.32 -17.46
N ASN A 171 0.82 9.96 -18.74
CA ASN A 171 2.10 9.94 -19.46
C ASN A 171 2.74 11.34 -19.46
N TYR A 172 1.97 12.40 -19.70
CA TYR A 172 2.44 13.77 -19.63
C TYR A 172 2.86 14.19 -18.21
N LEU A 173 2.05 13.85 -17.19
CA LEU A 173 2.39 14.15 -15.79
C LEU A 173 3.74 13.54 -15.41
N VAL A 174 3.97 12.27 -15.74
CA VAL A 174 5.24 11.58 -15.47
C VAL A 174 6.40 12.20 -16.24
N GLN A 175 6.22 12.55 -17.52
CA GLN A 175 7.25 13.22 -18.32
C GLN A 175 7.58 14.65 -17.83
N SER A 176 6.66 15.30 -17.10
CA SER A 176 6.89 16.63 -16.52
C SER A 176 7.70 16.63 -15.22
N VAL A 177 8.04 15.46 -14.68
CA VAL A 177 8.92 15.33 -13.51
C VAL A 177 10.36 15.67 -13.90
N ASP A 178 10.94 16.65 -13.22
CA ASP A 178 12.25 17.26 -13.53
C ASP A 178 13.23 17.27 -12.34
N PHE A 179 12.85 16.72 -11.18
CA PHE A 179 13.64 16.73 -9.94
C PHE A 179 14.53 15.49 -9.72
N CYS A 180 14.49 14.51 -10.64
CA CYS A 180 15.34 13.31 -10.63
C CYS A 180 15.31 12.60 -12.00
N ARG A 181 16.02 11.48 -12.14
CA ARG A 181 15.93 10.61 -13.33
C ARG A 181 14.59 9.88 -13.36
N VAL A 182 13.97 9.81 -14.53
CA VAL A 182 12.67 9.15 -14.71
C VAL A 182 12.72 8.17 -15.87
N MET A 183 12.04 7.04 -15.75
CA MET A 183 11.76 6.09 -16.83
C MET A 183 10.27 5.71 -16.79
N GLN A 184 9.68 5.49 -17.96
CA GLN A 184 8.37 4.85 -18.09
C GLN A 184 8.53 3.47 -18.72
N ILE A 185 7.83 2.49 -18.17
CA ILE A 185 7.67 1.14 -18.73
C ILE A 185 6.18 0.81 -18.77
N PHE A 186 5.74 0.10 -19.81
CA PHE A 186 4.32 -0.20 -20.03
C PHE A 186 4.12 -1.71 -20.08
N TYR A 187 3.25 -2.25 -19.23
CA TYR A 187 2.90 -3.66 -19.21
C TYR A 187 2.15 -4.03 -20.52
N PRO A 188 2.72 -4.89 -21.38
CA PRO A 188 2.23 -5.05 -22.74
C PRO A 188 0.95 -5.88 -22.88
N HIS A 189 0.58 -6.67 -21.87
CA HIS A 189 -0.58 -7.56 -21.91
C HIS A 189 -1.69 -7.09 -20.95
N SER A 190 -2.07 -5.81 -21.05
CA SER A 190 -3.14 -5.23 -20.25
C SER A 190 -4.53 -5.45 -20.87
N ILE A 191 -5.57 -5.32 -20.04
CA ILE A 191 -6.97 -5.40 -20.50
C ILE A 191 -7.34 -4.28 -21.49
N GLN A 192 -6.65 -3.13 -21.43
CA GLN A 192 -6.83 -2.04 -22.40
C GLN A 192 -6.34 -2.44 -23.80
N THR A 193 -5.26 -3.20 -23.88
CA THR A 193 -4.65 -3.62 -25.17
C THR A 193 -5.23 -4.94 -25.69
N HIS A 194 -5.96 -5.68 -24.87
CA HIS A 194 -6.52 -7.01 -25.18
C HIS A 194 -8.01 -7.11 -24.79
N PRO A 195 -8.89 -6.15 -25.13
CA PRO A 195 -10.22 -6.07 -24.51
C PRO A 195 -11.13 -7.28 -24.77
N GLN A 196 -10.94 -8.00 -25.87
CA GLN A 196 -11.75 -9.16 -26.30
C GLN A 196 -10.93 -10.45 -26.46
N THR A 197 -9.69 -10.50 -25.97
CA THR A 197 -8.83 -11.69 -26.04
C THR A 197 -8.08 -11.85 -24.73
N PHE A 198 -7.63 -13.06 -24.39
CA PHE A 198 -6.77 -13.23 -23.22
C PHE A 198 -5.49 -12.37 -23.36
N PRO A 199 -5.06 -11.60 -22.33
CA PRO A 199 -5.52 -11.60 -20.94
C PRO A 199 -6.60 -10.56 -20.55
N GLY A 200 -7.27 -9.89 -21.49
CA GLY A 200 -8.56 -9.27 -21.21
C GLY A 200 -9.70 -10.30 -21.12
N GLU A 201 -10.92 -9.91 -21.49
CA GLU A 201 -12.12 -10.74 -21.36
C GLU A 201 -12.49 -11.35 -22.74
N ASP A 202 -12.08 -12.60 -22.97
CA ASP A 202 -12.46 -13.35 -24.18
C ASP A 202 -13.98 -13.62 -24.16
N PRO A 203 -14.72 -13.36 -25.25
CA PRO A 203 -16.17 -13.65 -25.32
C PRO A 203 -16.56 -15.11 -25.04
N ASN A 204 -15.61 -16.05 -25.12
CA ASN A 204 -15.81 -17.47 -24.85
C ASN A 204 -15.31 -17.91 -23.46
N ASP A 205 -14.87 -16.99 -22.60
CA ASP A 205 -14.58 -17.28 -21.20
C ASP A 205 -15.86 -17.67 -20.43
N CYS A 206 -15.72 -18.55 -19.44
CA CYS A 206 -16.85 -18.96 -18.62
C CYS A 206 -17.31 -17.81 -17.71
N PRO A 207 -18.62 -17.51 -17.62
CA PRO A 207 -19.13 -16.50 -16.70
C PRO A 207 -18.72 -16.80 -15.25
N ARG A 208 -18.20 -15.80 -14.53
CA ARG A 208 -17.56 -15.94 -13.21
C ARG A 208 -18.25 -16.93 -12.25
N ASN A 209 -19.58 -16.87 -12.13
CA ASN A 209 -20.35 -17.63 -11.15
C ASN A 209 -21.12 -18.84 -11.73
N ILE A 210 -20.84 -19.26 -12.96
CA ILE A 210 -21.50 -20.44 -13.54
C ILE A 210 -21.02 -21.73 -12.85
N HIS A 211 -21.91 -22.72 -12.68
CA HIS A 211 -21.53 -24.02 -12.13
C HIS A 211 -20.66 -24.81 -13.12
N LYS A 212 -19.74 -25.64 -12.59
CA LYS A 212 -18.71 -26.32 -13.41
C LYS A 212 -19.31 -27.29 -14.43
N GLU A 213 -20.37 -27.99 -14.05
CA GLU A 213 -21.10 -28.93 -14.91
C GLU A 213 -21.70 -28.19 -16.12
N GLN A 214 -22.26 -27.00 -15.87
CA GLN A 214 -22.84 -26.14 -16.91
C GLN A 214 -21.76 -25.47 -17.76
N ALA A 215 -20.62 -25.06 -17.18
CA ALA A 215 -19.46 -24.57 -17.93
C ALA A 215 -18.94 -25.62 -18.93
N LEU A 216 -18.81 -26.87 -18.48
CA LEU A 216 -18.38 -28.00 -19.31
C LEU A 216 -19.40 -28.31 -20.41
N TYR A 217 -20.70 -28.13 -20.16
CA TYR A 217 -21.75 -28.26 -21.17
C TYR A 217 -21.70 -27.13 -22.22
N LEU A 218 -21.50 -25.87 -21.78
CA LEU A 218 -21.32 -24.71 -22.66
C LEU A 218 -19.99 -24.74 -23.44
N LYS A 219 -19.00 -25.52 -22.98
CA LYS A 219 -17.65 -25.64 -23.58
C LYS A 219 -16.88 -24.31 -23.65
N CYS A 220 -17.15 -23.38 -22.72
CA CYS A 220 -16.36 -22.16 -22.57
C CYS A 220 -14.89 -22.47 -22.22
N ILE A 221 -13.96 -21.60 -22.64
CA ILE A 221 -12.52 -21.90 -22.77
C ILE A 221 -11.92 -22.49 -21.49
N ASN A 222 -12.20 -21.85 -20.35
CA ASN A 222 -11.62 -22.18 -19.06
C ASN A 222 -12.48 -23.10 -18.19
N ALA A 223 -13.52 -23.76 -18.74
CA ALA A 223 -14.50 -24.58 -17.99
C ALA A 223 -13.91 -25.63 -17.04
N LYS A 224 -12.73 -26.18 -17.37
CA LYS A 224 -12.03 -27.18 -16.54
C LYS A 224 -11.29 -26.58 -15.33
N HIS A 225 -11.05 -25.26 -15.33
CA HIS A 225 -10.11 -24.53 -14.48
C HIS A 225 -10.75 -23.38 -13.68
N PRO A 226 -11.81 -23.61 -12.88
CA PRO A 226 -12.25 -22.64 -11.88
C PRO A 226 -11.24 -22.55 -10.72
N ASP A 227 -11.36 -21.48 -9.93
CA ASP A 227 -10.62 -21.26 -8.69
C ASP A 227 -11.02 -22.23 -7.57
N LEU A 228 -10.30 -22.15 -6.45
CA LEU A 228 -10.47 -22.94 -5.23
C LEU A 228 -11.79 -22.69 -4.47
N TYR A 229 -12.64 -21.77 -4.96
CA TYR A 229 -14.01 -21.52 -4.51
C TYR A 229 -15.06 -21.84 -5.59
N GLY A 230 -14.65 -22.32 -6.78
CA GLY A 230 -15.54 -22.70 -7.87
C GLY A 230 -15.87 -21.58 -8.86
N HIS A 231 -15.20 -20.42 -8.80
CA HIS A 231 -15.44 -19.30 -9.70
C HIS A 231 -14.47 -19.28 -10.89
N TYR A 232 -14.91 -18.71 -12.00
CA TYR A 232 -14.06 -18.46 -13.17
C TYR A 232 -13.41 -17.08 -13.12
N ARG A 233 -12.39 -16.92 -13.98
CA ARG A 233 -11.56 -15.73 -14.15
C ARG A 233 -12.37 -14.46 -14.42
N GLU A 234 -11.89 -13.33 -13.90
CA GLU A 234 -12.25 -11.98 -14.35
C GLU A 234 -10.96 -11.19 -14.60
N ALA A 235 -10.79 -10.66 -15.82
CA ALA A 235 -9.52 -10.10 -16.26
C ALA A 235 -9.02 -8.97 -15.34
N LYS A 236 -9.91 -8.05 -14.96
CA LYS A 236 -9.66 -6.91 -14.07
C LYS A 236 -9.02 -7.28 -12.72
N PHE A 237 -9.31 -8.46 -12.16
CA PHE A 237 -8.71 -8.91 -10.90
C PHE A 237 -7.35 -9.56 -11.10
N THR A 238 -7.09 -10.16 -12.26
CA THR A 238 -5.81 -10.81 -12.58
C THR A 238 -4.71 -9.83 -13.00
N GLN A 239 -5.08 -8.70 -13.64
CA GLN A 239 -4.10 -7.74 -14.17
C GLN A 239 -3.09 -7.27 -13.11
N THR A 240 -3.54 -6.97 -11.87
CA THR A 240 -2.67 -6.43 -10.83
C THR A 240 -1.51 -7.37 -10.47
N LYS A 241 -1.73 -8.70 -10.42
CA LYS A 241 -0.67 -9.68 -10.13
C LYS A 241 0.24 -9.93 -11.32
N HIS A 242 -0.31 -9.96 -12.55
CA HIS A 242 0.51 -10.00 -13.77
C HIS A 242 1.44 -8.80 -13.87
N HIS A 243 0.88 -7.58 -13.79
CA HIS A 243 1.64 -6.34 -13.83
C HIS A 243 2.67 -6.27 -12.71
N TRP A 244 2.33 -6.71 -11.49
CA TRP A 244 3.29 -6.72 -10.39
C TRP A 244 4.48 -7.64 -10.66
N TRP A 245 4.23 -8.85 -11.16
CA TRP A 245 5.29 -9.81 -11.48
C TRP A 245 6.12 -9.36 -12.69
N TRP A 246 5.46 -8.88 -13.74
CA TRP A 246 6.11 -8.33 -14.94
C TRP A 246 7.06 -7.18 -14.60
N LYS A 247 6.60 -6.15 -13.89
CA LYS A 247 7.45 -4.98 -13.62
C LYS A 247 8.67 -5.33 -12.77
N ALA A 248 8.56 -6.32 -11.87
CA ALA A 248 9.68 -6.82 -11.10
C ALA A 248 10.72 -7.55 -11.98
N ASN A 249 10.27 -8.46 -12.87
CA ASN A 249 11.16 -9.09 -13.85
C ASN A 249 11.80 -8.05 -14.79
N ARG A 250 11.02 -7.05 -15.27
CA ARG A 250 11.50 -5.97 -16.13
C ARG A 250 12.62 -5.17 -15.45
N VAL A 251 12.34 -4.63 -14.25
CA VAL A 251 13.25 -3.74 -13.52
C VAL A 251 14.49 -4.47 -12.99
N PHE A 252 14.43 -5.74 -12.62
CA PHE A 252 15.63 -6.45 -12.20
C PHE A 252 16.41 -7.02 -13.37
N ASP A 253 15.79 -7.73 -14.32
CA ASP A 253 16.52 -8.62 -15.21
C ASP A 253 16.61 -8.16 -16.67
N GLN A 254 15.84 -7.14 -17.07
CA GLN A 254 15.71 -6.73 -18.48
C GLN A 254 16.10 -5.27 -18.77
N LEU A 255 15.99 -4.35 -17.81
CA LEU A 255 16.37 -2.95 -18.02
C LEU A 255 17.89 -2.76 -18.06
N ALA A 256 18.39 -2.12 -19.12
CA ALA A 256 19.82 -1.91 -19.37
C ALA A 256 20.49 -1.11 -18.22
N ILE A 257 19.87 -0.01 -17.79
CA ILE A 257 20.36 0.86 -16.69
C ILE A 257 20.47 0.14 -15.35
N THR A 258 19.72 -0.94 -15.15
CA THR A 258 19.67 -1.69 -13.87
C THR A 258 20.55 -2.94 -13.88
N LYS A 259 21.09 -3.36 -15.03
CA LYS A 259 21.68 -4.69 -15.26
C LYS A 259 22.67 -5.13 -14.18
N ASN A 260 23.60 -4.25 -13.81
CA ASN A 260 24.63 -4.49 -12.78
C ASN A 260 24.32 -3.78 -11.45
N HIS A 261 23.10 -3.28 -11.26
CA HIS A 261 22.70 -2.53 -10.08
C HIS A 261 22.62 -3.42 -8.83
N THR A 262 23.10 -2.87 -7.72
CA THR A 262 23.29 -3.55 -6.42
C THR A 262 22.46 -2.95 -5.29
N GLY A 263 22.02 -1.70 -5.46
CA GLY A 263 21.21 -0.98 -4.48
C GLY A 263 19.79 -1.54 -4.30
N MET A 264 19.03 -0.89 -3.42
CA MET A 264 17.66 -1.29 -3.09
C MET A 264 16.67 -0.82 -4.15
N VAL A 265 15.76 -1.71 -4.54
CA VAL A 265 14.58 -1.39 -5.36
C VAL A 265 13.38 -1.29 -4.41
N LEU A 266 12.79 -0.09 -4.30
CA LEU A 266 11.62 0.22 -3.51
C LEU A 266 10.36 0.16 -4.38
N PHE A 267 9.36 -0.62 -3.98
CA PHE A 267 8.08 -0.72 -4.66
C PHE A 267 7.04 0.18 -4.00
N LEU A 268 6.38 1.00 -4.82
CA LEU A 268 5.27 1.87 -4.46
C LEU A 268 4.09 1.65 -5.42
N GLU A 269 2.92 2.16 -5.05
CA GLU A 269 1.70 2.22 -5.85
C GLU A 269 1.29 3.69 -5.98
N GLU A 270 0.52 4.05 -7.02
CA GLU A 270 0.14 5.43 -7.33
C GLU A 270 -0.59 6.19 -6.20
N ASP A 271 -1.19 5.47 -5.25
CA ASP A 271 -1.87 5.98 -4.06
C ASP A 271 -1.08 5.82 -2.77
N HIS A 272 0.24 5.76 -2.89
CA HIS A 272 1.15 6.03 -1.80
C HIS A 272 1.49 7.53 -1.67
N TYR A 273 1.91 7.92 -0.47
CA TYR A 273 2.52 9.22 -0.16
C TYR A 273 3.78 8.96 0.65
N VAL A 274 4.86 9.71 0.42
CA VAL A 274 6.15 9.52 1.14
C VAL A 274 6.46 10.65 2.12
N ALA A 275 7.19 10.33 3.19
CA ALA A 275 7.75 11.30 4.12
C ALA A 275 9.07 11.91 3.59
N GLU A 276 9.41 13.14 3.98
CA GLU A 276 10.62 13.85 3.51
C GLU A 276 11.93 13.07 3.75
N ASP A 277 11.98 12.20 4.77
CA ASP A 277 13.16 11.40 5.15
C ASP A 277 13.17 9.96 4.64
N PHE A 278 12.25 9.55 3.75
CA PHE A 278 12.07 8.13 3.40
C PHE A 278 13.34 7.48 2.80
N LEU A 279 14.09 8.20 1.96
CA LEU A 279 15.35 7.72 1.38
C LEU A 279 16.49 7.65 2.41
N HIS A 280 16.56 8.61 3.33
CA HIS A 280 17.50 8.60 4.44
C HIS A 280 17.26 7.39 5.33
N VAL A 281 16.01 7.13 5.70
CA VAL A 281 15.62 5.99 6.51
C VAL A 281 15.82 4.67 5.77
N LEU A 282 15.53 4.59 4.46
CA LEU A 282 15.80 3.39 3.65
C LEU A 282 17.29 3.00 3.68
N ARG A 283 18.19 3.97 3.46
CA ARG A 283 19.66 3.77 3.54
C ARG A 283 20.09 3.35 4.94
N LEU A 284 19.50 3.94 5.98
CA LEU A 284 19.81 3.63 7.36
C LEU A 284 19.33 2.23 7.76
N MET A 285 18.15 1.81 7.29
CA MET A 285 17.64 0.44 7.44
C MET A 285 18.53 -0.56 6.71
N GLU A 286 19.00 -0.26 5.51
CA GLU A 286 19.93 -1.13 4.76
C GLU A 286 21.27 -1.33 5.49
N ARG A 287 21.86 -0.25 6.02
CA ARG A 287 23.07 -0.32 6.85
C ARG A 287 22.82 -1.12 8.13
N THR A 288 21.71 -0.85 8.83
CA THR A 288 21.31 -1.57 10.06
C THR A 288 21.07 -3.05 9.78
N CYS A 289 20.52 -3.39 8.61
CA CYS A 289 20.35 -4.76 8.13
C CYS A 289 21.70 -5.46 8.00
N LYS A 290 22.66 -4.86 7.28
CA LYS A 290 24.00 -5.41 7.05
C LYS A 290 24.80 -5.65 8.34
N HIS A 291 24.64 -4.81 9.36
CA HIS A 291 25.40 -4.91 10.61
C HIS A 291 24.69 -5.68 11.74
N SER A 292 23.36 -5.64 11.82
CA SER A 292 22.61 -6.09 13.01
C SER A 292 21.50 -7.11 12.70
N CYS A 293 21.28 -7.45 11.42
CA CYS A 293 20.28 -8.43 11.02
C CYS A 293 20.66 -9.13 9.69
N GLU A 294 21.65 -10.02 9.71
CA GLU A 294 22.10 -10.78 8.53
C GLU A 294 20.97 -11.55 7.82
N ARG A 295 19.95 -11.94 8.60
CA ARG A 295 18.75 -12.64 8.16
C ARG A 295 17.67 -11.74 7.55
N CYS A 296 17.71 -10.42 7.75
CA CYS A 296 16.78 -9.48 7.14
C CYS A 296 17.07 -9.38 5.63
N ASN A 297 16.02 -9.40 4.80
CA ASN A 297 16.18 -9.40 3.34
C ASN A 297 15.08 -8.61 2.59
N VAL A 298 14.12 -8.06 3.33
CA VAL A 298 13.12 -7.09 2.88
C VAL A 298 13.11 -5.93 3.88
N LEU A 299 12.90 -4.71 3.40
CA LEU A 299 12.64 -3.53 4.23
C LEU A 299 11.21 -3.05 3.96
N SER A 300 10.49 -2.60 4.99
CA SER A 300 9.13 -2.06 4.89
C SER A 300 9.10 -0.66 5.48
N LEU A 301 8.98 0.35 4.61
CA LEU A 301 8.84 1.74 5.03
C LEU A 301 7.42 2.08 5.48
N GLY A 302 6.40 1.37 5.00
CA GLY A 302 5.00 1.56 5.42
C GLY A 302 4.46 0.40 6.25
N THR A 303 3.33 0.66 6.92
CA THR A 303 2.39 -0.34 7.45
C THR A 303 1.05 0.33 7.74
N TYR A 304 -0.06 -0.42 7.68
CA TYR A 304 -1.41 0.11 7.89
C TYR A 304 -1.67 0.38 9.39
N LEU A 305 -1.58 1.65 9.81
CA LEU A 305 -1.89 2.10 11.17
C LEU A 305 -3.18 2.92 11.21
N LYS A 306 -3.97 2.74 12.27
CA LYS A 306 -5.15 3.61 12.54
C LYS A 306 -4.74 5.01 13.00
N THR A 307 -3.63 5.09 13.74
CA THR A 307 -3.03 6.30 14.30
C THR A 307 -1.53 6.30 14.03
N TYR A 308 -0.98 7.44 13.65
CA TYR A 308 0.44 7.60 13.39
C TYR A 308 1.10 8.28 14.59
N ASN A 309 2.09 7.63 15.20
CA ASN A 309 2.81 8.16 16.34
C ASN A 309 4.30 8.33 16.00
N TYR A 310 4.77 9.58 16.01
CA TYR A 310 6.17 9.93 15.77
C TYR A 310 6.93 10.32 17.04
N PHE A 311 6.25 10.50 18.17
CA PHE A 311 6.84 11.10 19.37
C PHE A 311 7.99 10.28 19.93
N ALA A 312 9.10 11.00 20.20
CA ALA A 312 10.33 10.64 20.90
C ALA A 312 11.07 9.36 20.45
N ASP A 313 10.39 8.22 20.47
CA ASP A 313 10.97 6.88 20.42
C ASP A 313 10.50 6.05 19.22
N PHE A 314 9.34 6.35 18.64
CA PHE A 314 8.78 5.53 17.54
C PHE A 314 9.42 5.83 16.19
N SER A 315 9.82 7.08 15.92
CA SER A 315 10.39 7.47 14.61
C SER A 315 11.74 6.82 14.30
N ARG A 316 12.47 6.37 15.33
CA ARG A 316 13.79 5.72 15.25
C ARG A 316 13.76 4.20 15.50
N LYS A 317 12.59 3.61 15.76
CA LYS A 317 12.46 2.16 16.05
C LYS A 317 12.02 1.38 14.82
N ALA A 318 12.73 0.28 14.56
CA ALA A 318 12.38 -0.70 13.54
C ALA A 318 12.16 -2.07 14.18
N GLU A 319 11.17 -2.81 13.68
CA GLU A 319 10.77 -4.12 14.18
C GLU A 319 11.18 -5.20 13.16
N VAL A 320 11.77 -6.30 13.64
CA VAL A 320 12.19 -7.42 12.77
C VAL A 320 11.28 -8.62 12.94
N ILE A 321 10.58 -8.98 11.86
CA ILE A 321 9.56 -10.04 11.82
C ILE A 321 9.53 -10.75 10.46
N PRO A 322 8.90 -11.94 10.37
CA PRO A 322 8.51 -12.49 9.07
C PRO A 322 7.71 -11.49 8.25
N TRP A 323 7.91 -11.46 6.94
CA TRP A 323 7.10 -10.65 6.06
C TRP A 323 5.64 -11.15 6.03
N ILE A 324 4.68 -10.23 5.93
CA ILE A 324 3.24 -10.47 6.05
C ILE A 324 2.56 -9.51 5.07
N SER A 325 1.76 -10.03 4.14
CA SER A 325 1.13 -9.27 3.06
C SER A 325 0.36 -8.06 3.59
N SER A 326 -0.62 -8.31 4.47
CA SER A 326 -1.54 -7.33 5.05
C SER A 326 -0.91 -6.30 6.02
N LYS A 327 0.41 -6.16 6.02
CA LYS A 327 1.17 -5.23 6.87
C LYS A 327 2.38 -4.62 6.17
N HIS A 328 3.06 -5.37 5.30
CA HIS A 328 4.42 -5.05 4.85
C HIS A 328 4.56 -4.96 3.31
N ASN A 329 3.45 -4.93 2.58
CA ASN A 329 3.41 -4.67 1.14
C ASN A 329 3.68 -3.18 0.79
N MET A 330 3.30 -2.26 1.67
CA MET A 330 3.44 -0.81 1.52
C MET A 330 4.89 -0.33 1.70
N GLY A 331 5.48 0.24 0.65
CA GLY A 331 6.86 0.73 0.70
C GLY A 331 7.86 -0.39 0.92
N MET A 332 7.63 -1.54 0.29
CA MET A 332 8.48 -2.71 0.37
C MET A 332 9.71 -2.53 -0.52
N ALA A 333 10.91 -2.71 0.04
CA ALA A 333 12.17 -2.65 -0.70
C ALA A 333 13.01 -3.92 -0.53
N PHE A 334 13.65 -4.35 -1.61
CA PHE A 334 14.63 -5.44 -1.61
C PHE A 334 15.64 -5.27 -2.75
N ASN A 335 16.77 -5.98 -2.69
CA ASN A 335 17.82 -5.92 -3.70
C ASN A 335 17.82 -7.14 -4.63
N ARG A 336 18.74 -7.13 -5.61
CA ARG A 336 18.96 -8.20 -6.59
C ARG A 336 19.21 -9.57 -5.97
N VAL A 337 19.81 -9.65 -4.78
CA VAL A 337 20.08 -10.93 -4.09
C VAL A 337 18.78 -11.55 -3.57
N THR A 338 17.86 -10.75 -3.03
CA THR A 338 16.51 -11.21 -2.65
C THR A 338 15.67 -11.55 -3.88
N TRP A 339 15.70 -10.70 -4.93
CA TRP A 339 15.00 -10.96 -6.18
C TRP A 339 15.39 -12.30 -6.81
N ASN A 340 16.69 -12.60 -6.90
CA ASN A 340 17.19 -13.87 -7.43
C ASN A 340 16.74 -15.13 -6.63
N LYS A 341 16.25 -14.96 -5.39
CA LYS A 341 15.60 -16.03 -4.62
C LYS A 341 14.11 -16.10 -4.93
N LEU A 342 13.43 -14.96 -5.00
CA LEU A 342 12.01 -14.86 -5.37
C LEU A 342 11.74 -15.42 -6.79
N ARG A 343 12.57 -15.05 -7.77
CA ARG A 343 12.42 -15.49 -9.17
C ARG A 343 12.54 -17.02 -9.35
N LYS A 344 13.34 -17.70 -8.51
CA LYS A 344 13.40 -19.19 -8.49
C LYS A 344 12.10 -19.84 -8.05
N CYS A 345 11.21 -19.08 -7.41
CA CYS A 345 9.88 -19.51 -6.98
C CYS A 345 8.75 -19.08 -7.94
N ALA A 346 9.08 -18.59 -9.14
CA ALA A 346 8.11 -18.13 -10.15
C ALA A 346 6.99 -19.15 -10.41
N ALA A 347 7.34 -20.43 -10.59
CA ALA A 347 6.34 -21.48 -10.81
C ALA A 347 5.29 -21.55 -9.70
N GLN A 348 5.71 -21.52 -8.42
CA GLN A 348 4.79 -21.57 -7.28
C GLN A 348 4.04 -20.24 -7.10
N PHE A 349 4.64 -19.09 -7.38
CA PHE A 349 3.97 -17.79 -7.36
C PHE A 349 2.84 -17.73 -8.40
N CYS A 350 3.15 -18.19 -9.61
CA CYS A 350 2.25 -18.15 -10.77
C CYS A 350 1.18 -19.23 -10.75
N SER A 351 1.39 -20.36 -10.05
CA SER A 351 0.36 -21.40 -9.88
C SER A 351 -0.42 -21.33 -8.57
N TYR A 352 -0.01 -20.48 -7.61
CA TYR A 352 -0.75 -20.28 -6.37
C TYR A 352 -2.04 -19.50 -6.66
N ASP A 353 -3.17 -20.13 -6.36
CA ASP A 353 -4.51 -19.62 -6.64
C ASP A 353 -4.93 -18.52 -5.64
N ASP A 354 -4.31 -17.36 -5.86
CA ASP A 354 -4.59 -16.09 -5.22
C ASP A 354 -4.25 -14.98 -6.22
N TYR A 355 -5.24 -14.23 -6.67
CA TYR A 355 -5.03 -13.12 -7.60
C TYR A 355 -4.27 -11.93 -6.98
N ASN A 356 -4.03 -11.93 -5.66
CA ASN A 356 -3.28 -10.89 -4.99
C ASN A 356 -1.78 -11.24 -4.99
N TRP A 357 -0.95 -10.33 -5.50
CA TRP A 357 0.50 -10.52 -5.60
C TRP A 357 1.15 -10.67 -4.22
N ASP A 358 0.68 -9.93 -3.22
CA ASP A 358 1.25 -9.88 -1.88
C ASP A 358 0.96 -11.15 -1.07
N TRP A 359 -0.26 -11.69 -1.15
CA TRP A 359 -0.60 -13.01 -0.60
C TRP A 359 0.16 -14.14 -1.31
N SER A 360 0.38 -14.01 -2.62
CA SER A 360 1.22 -14.94 -3.39
C SER A 360 2.70 -14.88 -2.97
N LEU A 361 3.24 -13.69 -2.70
CA LEU A 361 4.58 -13.53 -2.09
C LEU A 361 4.65 -14.17 -0.70
N GLN A 362 3.62 -13.97 0.15
CA GLN A 362 3.62 -14.56 1.49
C GLN A 362 3.58 -16.09 1.43
N HIS A 363 2.85 -16.66 0.45
CA HIS A 363 2.85 -18.09 0.20
C HIS A 363 4.27 -18.59 -0.11
N ILE A 364 4.91 -18.09 -1.17
CA ILE A 364 6.26 -18.57 -1.56
C ILE A 364 7.32 -18.28 -0.48
N ALA A 365 7.15 -17.24 0.32
CA ALA A 365 8.02 -16.95 1.47
C ALA A 365 7.91 -17.99 2.60
N GLN A 366 6.85 -18.80 2.64
CA GLN A 366 6.62 -19.86 3.62
C GLN A 366 6.78 -21.27 3.02
N THR A 367 6.59 -21.45 1.71
CA THR A 367 6.57 -22.77 1.05
C THR A 367 7.72 -23.02 0.08
N CYS A 368 8.34 -21.98 -0.49
CA CYS A 368 9.37 -22.12 -1.53
C CYS A 368 10.74 -21.60 -1.10
N LEU A 369 10.80 -20.37 -0.59
CA LEU A 369 12.07 -19.73 -0.27
C LEU A 369 12.72 -20.43 0.94
N PRO A 370 14.00 -20.85 0.86
CA PRO A 370 14.72 -21.38 2.00
C PRO A 370 14.66 -20.41 3.18
N PRO A 371 14.36 -20.87 4.42
CA PRO A 371 14.26 -19.99 5.59
C PRO A 371 15.50 -19.12 5.77
N SER A 372 15.31 -17.83 6.10
CA SER A 372 16.44 -16.90 6.18
C SER A 372 17.32 -17.20 7.41
N ARG A 373 18.55 -17.67 7.13
CA ARG A 373 19.57 -18.00 8.13
C ARG A 373 20.59 -16.87 8.25
N GLY A 374 21.17 -16.72 9.43
CA GLY A 374 22.05 -15.61 9.80
C GLY A 374 21.80 -15.19 11.25
N ALA A 375 22.78 -14.55 11.87
CA ALA A 375 22.67 -13.96 13.19
C ALA A 375 21.73 -12.73 13.18
N GLY A 376 21.24 -12.36 14.36
CA GLY A 376 20.39 -11.18 14.53
C GLY A 376 19.18 -11.42 15.42
N ALA A 377 18.46 -10.33 15.70
CA ALA A 377 17.51 -10.26 16.81
C ALA A 377 16.15 -10.95 16.56
N ALA A 378 15.85 -11.40 15.33
CA ALA A 378 14.57 -12.03 15.01
C ALA A 378 14.45 -13.45 15.60
N PRO A 379 13.26 -13.87 16.07
CA PRO A 379 13.00 -15.27 16.45
C PRO A 379 13.33 -16.27 15.32
N ARG A 380 13.61 -17.54 15.66
CA ARG A 380 13.73 -18.61 14.66
C ARG A 380 12.34 -18.92 14.09
N VAL A 381 12.04 -18.37 12.91
CA VAL A 381 10.78 -18.61 12.18
C VAL A 381 11.09 -19.19 10.81
N ASP A 382 10.27 -20.16 10.41
CA ASP A 382 10.35 -20.82 9.11
C ASP A 382 9.75 -19.90 8.02
N SER A 383 10.50 -18.85 7.65
CA SER A 383 10.17 -18.00 6.51
C SER A 383 11.44 -17.56 5.78
N GLY A 384 11.39 -17.60 4.45
CA GLY A 384 12.42 -17.09 3.57
C GLY A 384 12.43 -15.57 3.42
N LEU A 385 11.36 -14.86 3.80
CA LEU A 385 11.32 -13.39 3.85
C LEU A 385 11.23 -12.89 5.29
N ILE A 386 12.27 -12.17 5.72
CA ILE A 386 12.33 -11.50 7.03
C ILE A 386 12.43 -10.00 6.76
N THR A 387 11.43 -9.27 7.24
CA THR A 387 11.32 -7.83 7.05
C THR A 387 11.84 -7.06 8.25
N MET A 388 12.57 -5.97 7.99
CA MET A 388 12.72 -4.87 8.94
C MET A 388 11.64 -3.83 8.61
N MET A 389 10.74 -3.55 9.55
CA MET A 389 9.61 -2.61 9.35
C MET A 389 9.75 -1.40 10.27
N MET A 390 9.57 -0.19 9.74
CA MET A 390 9.60 1.03 10.54
C MET A 390 8.32 1.19 11.38
N ARG A 391 8.46 1.40 12.70
CA ARG A 391 7.29 1.55 13.60
C ARG A 391 6.54 2.87 13.38
N ALA A 392 7.23 3.93 12.97
CA ALA A 392 6.61 5.13 12.40
C ALA A 392 6.84 5.12 10.87
N PRO A 393 5.77 5.02 10.07
CA PRO A 393 5.88 4.78 8.64
C PRO A 393 6.50 5.97 7.89
N ARG A 394 7.20 5.68 6.79
CA ARG A 394 7.73 6.65 5.82
C ARG A 394 6.99 6.62 4.48
N VAL A 395 6.09 5.64 4.32
CA VAL A 395 5.15 5.51 3.21
C VAL A 395 3.76 5.34 3.83
N PHE A 396 2.78 6.05 3.28
CA PHE A 396 1.37 6.04 3.70
C PHE A 396 0.49 5.69 2.51
N HIS A 397 -0.64 5.04 2.76
CA HIS A 397 -1.69 4.85 1.77
C HIS A 397 -2.69 6.00 1.84
N ILE A 398 -2.85 6.74 0.74
CA ILE A 398 -3.82 7.83 0.58
C ILE A 398 -5.07 7.41 -0.20
N GLY A 399 -5.09 6.19 -0.76
CA GLY A 399 -6.22 5.63 -1.48
C GLY A 399 -7.48 5.47 -0.62
N GLU A 400 -8.59 5.99 -1.12
CA GLU A 400 -9.95 5.77 -0.59
C GLU A 400 -10.90 5.08 -1.59
N CYS A 401 -10.43 4.87 -2.83
CA CYS A 401 -11.12 4.21 -3.95
C CYS A 401 -10.22 3.14 -4.59
N GLY A 402 -10.78 2.26 -5.43
CA GLY A 402 -10.06 1.22 -6.17
C GLY A 402 -10.52 -0.20 -5.84
N VAL A 403 -9.77 -1.22 -6.28
CA VAL A 403 -10.15 -2.65 -6.30
C VAL A 403 -10.73 -3.19 -4.99
N HIS A 404 -10.25 -2.70 -3.84
CA HIS A 404 -10.69 -3.17 -2.50
C HIS A 404 -11.63 -2.19 -1.78
N HIS A 405 -11.99 -1.06 -2.40
CA HIS A 405 -12.81 -0.01 -1.80
C HIS A 405 -14.25 -0.03 -2.34
N LYS A 406 -15.22 0.27 -1.48
CA LYS A 406 -16.63 0.44 -1.87
C LYS A 406 -16.94 1.82 -2.47
N LYS A 407 -15.99 2.76 -2.43
CA LYS A 407 -16.15 4.11 -2.98
C LYS A 407 -15.54 4.14 -4.38
N ASN A 408 -16.29 4.64 -5.36
CA ASN A 408 -15.78 4.91 -6.70
C ASN A 408 -15.22 6.34 -6.85
N ASN A 409 -15.50 7.24 -5.89
CA ASN A 409 -14.98 8.60 -5.91
C ASN A 409 -13.54 8.63 -5.38
N CYS A 410 -12.60 8.93 -6.28
CA CYS A 410 -11.17 9.05 -6.00
C CYS A 410 -10.71 10.48 -5.66
N GLU A 411 -11.59 11.49 -5.77
CA GLU A 411 -11.26 12.91 -5.55
C GLU A 411 -11.26 13.33 -4.07
N SER A 412 -11.30 12.38 -3.13
CA SER A 412 -11.29 12.71 -1.71
C SER A 412 -9.88 13.03 -1.23
N THR A 413 -9.67 14.29 -0.84
CA THR A 413 -8.38 14.82 -0.38
C THR A 413 -8.19 14.78 1.15
N ALA A 414 -9.18 14.26 1.88
CA ALA A 414 -9.20 14.25 3.35
C ALA A 414 -8.04 13.43 3.97
N VAL A 415 -7.75 12.24 3.42
CA VAL A 415 -6.61 11.43 3.89
C VAL A 415 -5.28 12.08 3.55
N ILE A 416 -5.17 12.78 2.42
CA ILE A 416 -3.96 13.49 2.01
C ILE A 416 -3.65 14.64 3.00
N ALA A 417 -4.66 15.48 3.29
CA ALA A 417 -4.54 16.55 4.28
C ALA A 417 -4.18 16.00 5.69
N LYS A 418 -4.75 14.85 6.08
CA LYS A 418 -4.39 14.15 7.32
C LYS A 418 -2.91 13.73 7.34
N VAL A 419 -2.40 13.13 6.26
CA VAL A 419 -0.99 12.71 6.16
C VAL A 419 -0.05 13.92 6.20
N GLN A 420 -0.35 15.00 5.46
CA GLN A 420 0.44 16.23 5.48
C GLN A 420 0.49 16.89 6.88
N ASN A 421 -0.64 16.93 7.59
CA ASN A 421 -0.69 17.47 8.96
C ASN A 421 0.11 16.61 9.95
N VAL A 422 0.05 15.28 9.81
CA VAL A 422 0.85 14.32 10.59
C VAL A 422 2.35 14.53 10.33
N LEU A 423 2.77 14.67 9.08
CA LEU A 423 4.17 14.91 8.73
C LEU A 423 4.67 16.27 9.22
N ARG A 424 3.86 17.34 9.13
CA ARG A 424 4.21 18.65 9.68
C ARG A 424 4.43 18.59 11.20
N ALA A 425 3.56 17.88 11.92
CA ALA A 425 3.71 17.67 13.37
C ALA A 425 4.89 16.75 13.72
N ALA A 426 5.33 15.89 12.80
CA ALA A 426 6.44 14.96 12.97
C ALA A 426 7.80 15.52 12.54
N LYS A 427 7.87 16.77 12.05
CA LYS A 427 9.07 17.35 11.39
C LYS A 427 10.35 17.20 12.22
N ASP A 428 10.29 17.49 13.52
CA ASP A 428 11.42 17.42 14.46
C ASP A 428 11.76 15.97 14.89
N HIS A 429 11.10 14.97 14.30
CA HIS A 429 11.30 13.54 14.55
C HIS A 429 11.67 12.76 13.27
N LEU A 430 11.78 13.44 12.12
CA LEU A 430 12.34 12.91 10.89
C LEU A 430 13.88 12.93 10.94
N PHE A 431 14.53 12.28 9.96
CA PHE A 431 15.99 12.21 9.79
C PHE A 431 16.76 11.64 11.02
N PRO A 432 16.34 10.50 11.60
CA PRO A 432 17.06 9.90 12.73
C PRO A 432 18.48 9.49 12.34
N LEU A 433 19.48 9.78 13.18
CA LEU A 433 20.88 9.43 12.91
C LEU A 433 21.16 7.91 12.96
N GLN A 434 20.39 7.17 13.75
CA GLN A 434 20.52 5.73 13.95
C GLN A 434 19.15 5.09 14.20
N LEU A 435 19.03 3.79 13.92
CA LEU A 435 17.84 3.00 14.23
C LEU A 435 18.08 2.07 15.42
N THR A 436 17.04 1.90 16.24
CA THR A 436 17.00 0.91 17.30
C THR A 436 16.15 -0.26 16.85
N LEU A 437 16.74 -1.46 16.75
CA LEU A 437 16.00 -2.68 16.45
C LEU A 437 15.25 -3.14 17.71
N THR A 438 13.93 -3.27 17.60
CA THR A 438 13.09 -3.93 18.61
C THR A 438 12.67 -5.31 18.12
N VAL A 439 12.87 -6.32 18.97
CA VAL A 439 12.39 -7.68 18.70
C VAL A 439 10.89 -7.72 18.96
N ALA A 440 10.12 -8.18 17.98
CA ALA A 440 8.72 -8.48 18.20
C ALA A 440 8.57 -9.61 19.22
N GLY A 441 7.66 -9.45 20.19
CA GLY A 441 7.25 -10.56 21.05
C GLY A 441 6.81 -11.75 20.19
N MET A 442 7.23 -12.97 20.56
CA MET A 442 7.16 -14.18 19.72
C MET A 442 5.94 -14.21 18.80
N ALA A 443 6.17 -13.95 17.51
CA ALA A 443 5.11 -14.01 16.51
C ALA A 443 4.50 -15.42 16.52
N LYS A 444 3.22 -15.54 16.92
CA LYS A 444 2.48 -16.80 16.83
C LYS A 444 2.63 -17.33 15.41
N LYS A 445 2.95 -18.63 15.24
CA LYS A 445 3.08 -19.27 13.92
C LYS A 445 1.87 -18.90 13.07
N THR A 446 2.09 -18.05 12.06
CA THR A 446 1.04 -17.65 11.12
C THR A 446 0.72 -18.86 10.27
N LYS A 447 -0.38 -19.56 10.58
CA LYS A 447 -0.83 -20.71 9.78
C LYS A 447 -0.99 -20.23 8.34
N LEU A 448 -0.35 -20.94 7.39
CA LEU A 448 -0.51 -20.69 5.97
C LEU A 448 -2.01 -20.67 5.64
N ARG A 449 -2.48 -19.55 5.09
CA ARG A 449 -3.88 -19.39 4.69
C ARG A 449 -4.12 -20.12 3.37
N LYS A 450 -5.35 -20.55 3.14
CA LYS A 450 -5.84 -20.86 1.78
C LYS A 450 -5.83 -19.55 0.97
N GLY A 451 -5.58 -19.62 -0.33
CA GLY A 451 -5.60 -18.44 -1.20
C GLY A 451 -6.98 -17.79 -1.28
N ASN A 452 -6.99 -16.55 -1.75
CA ASN A 452 -8.22 -15.79 -2.00
C ASN A 452 -8.94 -16.21 -3.31
N GLY A 453 -8.40 -17.16 -4.08
CA GLY A 453 -8.98 -17.59 -5.35
C GLY A 453 -8.70 -16.62 -6.49
N GLY A 454 -9.59 -16.60 -7.49
CA GLY A 454 -9.52 -15.72 -8.67
C GLY A 454 -8.31 -15.95 -9.59
N TRP A 455 -7.53 -17.02 -9.38
CA TRP A 455 -6.31 -17.33 -10.11
C TRP A 455 -6.23 -18.84 -10.37
N GLY A 456 -7.37 -19.46 -10.71
CA GLY A 456 -7.46 -20.88 -11.09
C GLY A 456 -7.18 -21.16 -12.58
N ASP A 457 -7.23 -20.12 -13.42
CA ASP A 457 -7.11 -20.23 -14.87
C ASP A 457 -5.64 -20.49 -15.29
N VAL A 458 -5.43 -21.60 -16.01
CA VAL A 458 -4.10 -22.01 -16.45
C VAL A 458 -3.46 -21.04 -17.45
N ARG A 459 -4.23 -20.20 -18.13
CA ARG A 459 -3.69 -19.16 -19.02
C ARG A 459 -2.99 -18.06 -18.22
N ASP A 460 -3.55 -17.66 -17.07
CA ASP A 460 -2.87 -16.72 -16.16
C ASP A 460 -1.60 -17.35 -15.55
N HIS A 461 -1.62 -18.65 -15.23
CA HIS A 461 -0.42 -19.34 -14.74
C HIS A 461 0.69 -19.32 -15.78
N GLN A 462 0.35 -19.64 -17.04
CA GLN A 462 1.28 -19.67 -18.17
C GLN A 462 1.84 -18.28 -18.49
N LEU A 463 1.01 -17.24 -18.57
CA LEU A 463 1.46 -15.87 -18.82
C LEU A 463 2.42 -15.39 -17.71
N CYS A 464 2.03 -15.54 -16.45
CA CYS A 464 2.86 -15.18 -15.30
C CYS A 464 4.21 -15.92 -15.29
N TRP A 465 4.22 -17.21 -15.64
CA TRP A 465 5.45 -18.00 -15.68
C TRP A 465 6.33 -17.63 -16.88
N ASN A 466 5.73 -17.42 -18.06
CA ASN A 466 6.45 -17.02 -19.27
C ASN A 466 7.11 -15.65 -19.11
N ILE A 467 6.51 -14.70 -18.37
CA ILE A 467 7.14 -13.42 -17.99
C ILE A 467 8.53 -13.59 -17.35
N THR A 468 8.77 -14.71 -16.65
CA THR A 468 10.09 -15.03 -16.05
C THR A 468 10.99 -15.89 -16.95
N MET A 469 10.42 -16.76 -17.78
CA MET A 469 11.20 -17.68 -18.63
C MET A 469 11.58 -17.09 -19.99
N TYR A 470 10.71 -16.25 -20.54
CA TYR A 470 10.78 -15.64 -21.87
C TYR A 470 10.60 -14.12 -21.72
N PRO A 471 11.68 -13.39 -21.35
CA PRO A 471 11.59 -11.95 -21.08
C PRO A 471 11.10 -11.12 -22.27
N ASP A 472 11.28 -11.63 -23.50
CA ASP A 472 10.88 -11.01 -24.77
C ASP A 472 9.56 -11.58 -25.33
N LEU A 473 8.70 -12.18 -24.49
CA LEU A 473 7.43 -12.77 -24.93
C LEU A 473 6.47 -11.70 -25.49
N VAL A 474 6.17 -11.80 -26.78
CA VAL A 474 5.03 -11.12 -27.40
C VAL A 474 3.87 -12.13 -27.48
N LEU A 475 2.73 -11.80 -26.89
CA LEU A 475 1.48 -12.53 -27.12
C LEU A 475 0.85 -12.06 -28.45
N PRO A 476 0.19 -12.95 -29.21
CA PRO A 476 -0.54 -12.58 -30.44
C PRO A 476 -1.73 -11.63 -30.18
#